data_AF-A0AAN7QK16-F1
#
_entry.id   AF-A0AAN7QK16-F1
#
_cell.length_a   1.000
_cell.length_b   1.000
_cell.length_c   1.000
_cell.angle_alpha   90.00
_cell.angle_beta   90.00
_cell.angle_gamma   90.00
#
_symmetry.space_group_name_H-M   'P 1'
#
loop_
_entity.id
_entity.type
_entity.pdbx_description
1 polymer ?
#
loop_
_entity_poly.entity_id
_entity_poly.type
_entity_poly.pdbx_seq_one_letter_code
_entity_poly.pdbx_strand_id
1 'polypeptide(L)'
;MVDNIYGVKVWDAYKEGKLVEVVDPVLGKDFSEEEASRFLKVGLLCVQEAARNRPRMSAAVKMLTNETLLGDVMISQPGHIVDLMDIHIEDRKSSQTTSNELNSPNSAL
;
A
#
# COMPACT_ATOMS: atom_id res chain seq x y z
N MET A 1 -3.69 -15.61 3.56
CA MET A 1 -4.80 -15.40 4.53
C MET A 1 -4.36 -14.60 5.76
N VAL A 2 -3.05 -14.55 6.08
CA VAL A 2 -2.54 -13.89 7.29
C VAL A 2 -2.30 -12.37 7.11
N ASP A 3 -2.23 -11.90 5.86
CA ASP A 3 -1.80 -10.53 5.54
C ASP A 3 -2.91 -9.47 5.77
N ASN A 4 -4.19 -9.89 5.74
CA ASN A 4 -5.33 -8.97 5.87
C ASN A 4 -5.67 -8.59 7.33
N ILE A 5 -5.28 -9.43 8.30
CA ILE A 5 -5.54 -9.18 9.74
C ILE A 5 -4.49 -8.23 10.32
N TYR A 6 -3.25 -8.33 9.86
CA TYR A 6 -2.15 -7.52 10.39
C TYR A 6 -2.32 -6.03 10.07
N GLY A 7 -2.82 -5.67 8.88
CA GLY A 7 -3.06 -4.28 8.51
C GLY A 7 -4.06 -3.58 9.45
N VAL A 8 -5.17 -4.24 9.78
CA VAL A 8 -6.20 -3.71 10.69
C VAL A 8 -5.64 -3.54 12.10
N LYS A 9 -4.97 -4.57 12.62
CA LYS A 9 -4.39 -4.55 13.97
C LYS A 9 -3.35 -3.44 14.14
N VAL A 10 -2.47 -3.25 13.15
CA VAL A 10 -1.45 -2.18 13.18
C VAL A 10 -2.09 -0.80 13.08
N TRP A 11 -3.15 -0.65 12.28
CA TRP A 11 -3.89 0.61 12.17
C TRP A 11 -4.60 1.00 13.48
N ASP A 12 -5.24 0.05 14.14
CA ASP A 12 -5.88 0.29 15.43
C ASP A 12 -4.84 0.66 16.50
N ALA A 13 -3.73 -0.07 16.56
CA ALA A 13 -2.61 0.27 17.43
C ALA A 13 -2.03 1.66 17.13
N TYR A 14 -1.98 2.08 15.87
CA TYR A 14 -1.55 3.44 15.50
C TYR A 14 -2.50 4.50 16.05
N LYS A 15 -3.82 4.33 15.90
CA LYS A 15 -4.82 5.26 16.44
C LYS A 15 -4.78 5.35 17.96
N GLU A 16 -4.48 4.25 18.64
CA GLU A 16 -4.36 4.19 20.10
C GLU A 16 -3.00 4.63 20.64
N GLY A 17 -2.00 4.89 19.77
CA GLY A 17 -0.64 5.22 20.18
C GLY A 17 0.16 4.02 20.74
N LYS A 18 -0.25 2.80 20.41
CA LYS A 18 0.28 1.52 20.93
C LYS A 18 1.04 0.70 19.88
N LEU A 19 1.68 1.37 18.92
CA LEU A 19 2.41 0.69 17.83
C LEU A 19 3.47 -0.30 18.34
N VAL A 20 4.10 -0.03 19.48
CA VAL A 20 5.11 -0.93 20.05
C VAL A 20 4.52 -2.30 20.42
N GLU A 21 3.23 -2.36 20.78
CA GLU A 21 2.56 -3.61 21.18
C GLU A 21 2.32 -4.59 20.02
N VAL A 22 2.45 -4.11 18.77
CA VAL A 22 2.29 -4.97 17.57
C VAL A 22 3.61 -5.47 17.00
N VAL A 23 4.75 -5.10 17.61
CA VAL A 23 6.08 -5.60 17.25
C VAL A 23 6.15 -7.11 17.49
N ASP A 24 6.85 -7.83 16.62
CA ASP A 24 7.00 -9.28 16.70
C ASP A 24 7.64 -9.68 18.05
N PRO A 25 6.97 -10.52 18.87
CA PRO A 25 7.52 -10.99 20.15
C PRO A 25 8.87 -11.71 20.03
N VAL A 26 9.22 -12.25 18.86
CA VAL A 26 10.52 -12.89 18.60
C VAL A 26 11.68 -11.90 18.79
N LEU A 27 11.46 -10.60 18.57
CA LEU A 27 12.44 -9.55 18.82
C LEU A 27 12.61 -9.26 20.33
N GLY A 28 11.75 -9.80 21.18
CA GLY A 28 11.79 -9.60 22.62
C GLY A 28 11.67 -8.13 23.00
N LYS A 29 12.66 -7.62 23.75
CA LYS A 29 12.81 -6.19 24.09
C LYS A 29 14.14 -5.62 23.56
N ASP A 30 14.73 -6.28 22.57
CA ASP A 30 16.02 -5.91 22.01
C ASP A 30 15.85 -4.98 20.81
N PHE A 31 15.09 -3.89 21.01
CA PHE A 31 14.85 -2.86 20.00
C PHE A 31 14.50 -1.52 20.66
N SER A 32 14.73 -0.41 19.95
CA SER A 32 14.24 0.91 20.36
C SER A 32 12.76 1.05 20.04
N GLU A 33 11.96 1.42 21.04
CA GLU A 33 10.53 1.68 20.89
C GLU A 33 10.26 2.82 19.90
N GLU A 34 11.15 3.82 19.87
CA GLU A 34 11.09 4.96 18.95
C GLU A 34 11.34 4.51 17.51
N GLU A 35 12.36 3.68 17.28
CA GLU A 35 12.67 3.12 15.96
C GLU A 35 11.56 2.20 15.46
N ALA A 36 11.05 1.32 16.31
CA ALA A 36 9.95 0.43 15.97
C ALA A 36 8.68 1.21 15.60
N SER A 37 8.33 2.22 16.42
CA SER A 37 7.20 3.10 16.16
C SER A 37 7.36 3.86 14.84
N ARG A 38 8.57 4.33 14.53
CA ARG A 38 8.88 4.98 13.25
C ARG A 38 8.74 4.03 12.08
N PHE A 39 9.32 2.83 12.17
CA PHE A 39 9.23 1.81 11.13
C PHE A 39 7.77 1.48 10.81
N LEU A 40 6.94 1.27 11.82
CA LEU A 40 5.52 0.97 11.65
C LEU A 40 4.75 2.13 11.02
N LYS A 41 5.03 3.38 11.40
CA LYS A 41 4.45 4.58 10.77
C LYS A 41 4.82 4.70 9.29
N VAL A 42 6.10 4.48 8.94
CA VAL A 42 6.53 4.49 7.54
C VAL A 42 5.89 3.34 6.76
N GLY A 43 5.78 2.16 7.36
CA GLY A 43 5.05 1.02 6.80
C GLY A 43 3.62 1.38 6.44
N LEU A 44 2.88 1.99 7.37
CA LEU A 44 1.51 2.48 7.16
C LEU A 44 1.41 3.51 6.03
N LEU A 45 2.39 4.38 5.86
CA LEU A 45 2.47 5.32 4.74
C LEU A 45 2.71 4.63 3.39
N CYS A 46 3.49 3.55 3.37
CA CYS A 46 3.76 2.78 2.15
C CYS A 46 2.54 2.02 1.63
N VAL A 47 1.61 1.64 2.53
CA VAL A 47 0.41 0.84 2.19
C VAL A 47 -0.88 1.68 2.12
N GLN A 48 -0.75 2.99 1.94
CA GLN A 48 -1.91 3.87 1.75
C GLN A 48 -2.75 3.43 0.54
N GLU A 49 -4.07 3.48 0.72
CA GLU A 49 -5.04 3.10 -0.32
C GLU A 49 -4.79 3.89 -1.62
N ALA A 50 -4.80 5.22 -1.51
CA ALA A 50 -4.50 6.09 -2.64
C ALA A 50 -3.00 6.05 -2.96
N ALA A 51 -2.65 5.61 -4.18
CA ALA A 51 -1.26 5.53 -4.64
C ALA A 51 -0.49 6.85 -4.53
N ARG A 52 -1.17 8.00 -4.72
CA ARG A 52 -0.57 9.34 -4.57
C ARG A 52 -0.12 9.68 -3.14
N ASN A 53 -0.66 8.99 -2.14
CA ASN A 53 -0.31 9.21 -0.72
C ASN A 53 0.88 8.36 -0.29
N ARG A 54 1.30 7.39 -1.11
CA ARG A 54 2.46 6.54 -0.82
C ARG A 54 3.74 7.35 -1.00
N PRO A 55 4.70 7.31 -0.06
CA PRO A 55 5.94 8.04 -0.19
C PRO A 55 6.77 7.48 -1.35
N ARG A 56 7.53 8.36 -2.02
CA ARG A 56 8.61 7.90 -2.90
C ARG A 56 9.63 7.13 -2.07
N MET A 57 10.29 6.13 -2.66
CA MET A 57 11.31 5.34 -1.96
C MET A 57 12.40 6.19 -1.30
N SER A 58 12.88 7.24 -1.98
CA SER A 58 13.85 8.17 -1.39
C SER A 58 13.33 8.90 -0.16
N ALA A 59 12.04 9.25 -0.13
CA ALA A 59 11.40 9.85 1.03
C ALA A 59 11.21 8.83 2.16
N ALA A 60 10.82 7.60 1.84
CA ALA A 60 10.70 6.51 2.82
C ALA A 60 12.04 6.24 3.52
N VAL A 61 13.15 6.18 2.77
CA VAL A 61 14.49 6.02 3.36
C VAL A 61 14.81 7.18 4.31
N LYS A 62 14.58 8.43 3.90
CA LYS A 62 14.79 9.61 4.78
C LYS A 62 13.94 9.57 6.05
N MET A 63 12.70 9.09 5.94
CA MET A 63 11.82 8.93 7.09
C MET A 63 12.33 7.85 8.05
N LEU A 64 12.96 6.79 7.54
CA LEU A 64 13.55 5.71 8.35
C LEU A 64 14.88 6.15 8.99
N THR A 65 15.70 6.94 8.30
CA THR A 65 17.02 7.40 8.78
C THR A 65 16.95 8.60 9.73
N ASN A 66 15.79 8.91 10.32
CA ASN A 66 15.56 10.07 11.20
C ASN A 66 15.79 11.45 10.54
N GLU A 67 15.98 11.53 9.22
CA GLU A 67 16.18 12.80 8.50
C GLU A 67 14.87 13.59 8.32
N THR A 68 13.72 12.99 8.63
CA THR A 68 12.40 13.63 8.54
C THR A 68 11.61 13.40 9.83
N LEU A 69 10.97 14.47 10.32
CA LEU A 69 10.03 14.39 11.44
C LEU A 69 8.69 13.84 10.95
N LEU A 70 8.23 12.75 11.56
CA LEU A 70 6.95 12.12 11.22
C LEU A 70 5.75 12.80 11.89
N GLY A 71 5.96 13.77 12.79
CA GLY A 71 4.89 14.49 13.48
C GLY A 71 3.99 15.30 12.54
N ASP A 72 4.53 15.76 11.41
CA ASP A 72 3.82 16.58 10.44
C ASP A 72 3.19 15.75 9.30
N VAL A 73 3.37 14.43 9.32
CA VAL A 73 2.92 13.54 8.24
C VAL A 73 1.58 12.92 8.60
N MET A 74 0.57 13.21 7.78
CA MET A 74 -0.76 12.63 7.91
C MET A 74 -0.77 11.19 7.40
N ILE A 75 -1.04 10.23 8.28
CA ILE A 75 -1.24 8.82 7.93
C ILE A 75 -2.74 8.55 7.89
N SER A 76 -3.27 8.14 6.74
CA SER A 76 -4.67 7.72 6.58
C SER A 76 -4.81 6.20 6.66
N GLN A 77 -6.05 5.71 6.65
CA GLN A 77 -6.31 4.27 6.73
C GLN A 77 -5.65 3.53 5.54
N PRO A 78 -4.90 2.45 5.81
CA PRO A 78 -4.35 1.58 4.77
C PRO A 78 -5.44 0.98 3.88
N GLY A 79 -5.09 0.64 2.63
CA GLY A 79 -6.03 -0.03 1.73
C GLY A 79 -6.46 -1.39 2.28
N HIS A 80 -7.77 -1.62 2.41
CA HIS A 80 -8.33 -2.94 2.73
C HIS A 80 -8.45 -3.76 1.45
N ILE A 81 -7.71 -4.86 1.36
CA ILE A 81 -7.82 -5.76 0.21
C ILE A 81 -8.91 -6.78 0.48
N VAL A 82 -10.17 -6.35 0.37
CA VAL A 82 -11.33 -7.24 0.50
C VAL A 82 -11.55 -8.10 -0.76
N ASP A 83 -11.11 -7.65 -1.94
CA ASP A 83 -11.51 -8.22 -3.24
C ASP A 83 -10.49 -9.17 -3.91
N LEU A 84 -9.35 -9.48 -3.27
CA LEU A 84 -8.37 -10.41 -3.87
C LEU A 84 -8.90 -11.84 -4.05
N MET A 85 -9.97 -12.21 -3.35
CA MET A 85 -10.59 -13.54 -3.48
C MET A 85 -11.56 -13.66 -4.66
N ASP A 86 -11.97 -12.55 -5.29
CA ASP A 86 -12.98 -12.54 -6.36
C ASP A 86 -12.41 -12.43 -7.78
N ILE A 87 -11.08 -12.32 -7.93
CA ILE A 87 -10.43 -12.46 -9.23
C ILE A 87 -10.48 -13.94 -9.63
N HIS A 88 -11.59 -14.33 -10.27
CA HIS A 88 -11.64 -15.54 -11.08
C HIS A 88 -10.58 -15.40 -12.18
N ILE A 89 -9.45 -16.10 -12.02
CA ILE A 89 -8.44 -16.24 -13.06
C ILE A 89 -9.07 -17.11 -14.15
N GLU A 90 -9.89 -16.50 -15.02
CA GLU A 90 -10.20 -17.10 -16.31
C GLU A 90 -8.94 -16.96 -17.18
N ASP A 91 -8.27 -18.09 -17.42
CA ASP A 91 -7.24 -18.24 -18.44
C ASP A 91 -7.80 -17.88 -19.83
N ARG A 92 -7.83 -16.59 -20.19
CA ARG A 92 -8.13 -16.19 -21.57
C ARG A 92 -6.84 -16.18 -22.39
N LYS A 93 -6.59 -17.34 -23.01
CA LYS A 93 -5.68 -17.49 -24.16
C LYS A 93 -5.94 -16.37 -25.17
N SER A 94 -4.87 -15.68 -25.55
CA SER A 94 -4.81 -14.80 -26.71
C SER A 94 -5.29 -15.54 -27.97
N SER A 95 -6.30 -15.01 -28.67
CA SER A 95 -6.44 -15.05 -30.15
C SER A 95 -7.63 -14.25 -30.68
N GLN A 96 -7.31 -13.32 -31.59
CA GLN A 96 -8.02 -12.93 -32.82
C GLN A 96 -9.27 -12.02 -32.80
N THR A 97 -9.04 -10.77 -33.22
CA THR A 97 -9.63 -10.08 -34.39
C THR A 97 -11.14 -10.17 -34.65
N THR A 98 -11.82 -9.01 -34.59
CA THR A 98 -12.89 -8.68 -35.56
C THR A 98 -12.81 -7.19 -35.95
N SER A 99 -12.39 -6.99 -37.20
CA SER A 99 -12.51 -5.78 -38.01
C SER A 99 -13.97 -5.42 -38.29
N ASN A 100 -14.34 -4.14 -38.13
CA ASN A 100 -15.48 -3.56 -38.82
C ASN A 100 -15.02 -2.28 -39.54
N GLU A 101 -14.72 -2.40 -40.83
CA GLU A 101 -14.80 -1.30 -41.79
C GLU A 101 -16.26 -1.05 -42.19
N LEU A 102 -16.46 0.02 -43.00
CA LEU A 102 -17.65 0.50 -43.73
C LEU A 102 -18.16 1.82 -43.10
N ASN A 103 -18.10 3.01 -43.72
CA ASN A 103 -17.98 3.36 -45.13
C ASN A 103 -17.38 4.77 -45.31
N SER A 104 -16.51 4.92 -46.30
CA SER A 104 -16.27 6.19 -47.00
C SER A 104 -17.42 6.46 -47.99
N PRO A 105 -17.65 7.73 -48.35
CA PRO A 105 -17.37 8.05 -49.75
C PRO A 105 -16.60 9.37 -49.93
N ASN A 106 -15.50 9.28 -50.72
CA ASN A 106 -15.10 10.11 -51.88
C ASN A 106 -15.54 11.58 -51.91
N SER A 107 -14.80 12.57 -52.37
CA SER A 107 -13.57 12.72 -53.17
C SER A 107 -13.49 14.21 -53.48
N ALA A 108 -12.29 14.78 -53.69
CA ALA A 108 -11.97 15.69 -54.80
C ALA A 108 -10.74 16.54 -54.50
N LEU A 109 -9.73 16.36 -55.38
CA LEU A 109 -8.72 17.31 -55.87
C LEU A 109 -7.81 18.01 -54.87
#